data_AF-A0A3B9VIC4-F1
#
_entry.id   AF-A0A3B9VIC4-F1
#
_cell.length_a   1.000
_cell.length_b   1.000
_cell.length_c   1.000
_cell.angle_alpha   90.00
_cell.angle_beta   90.00
_cell.angle_gamma   90.00
#
_symmetry.space_group_name_H-M   'P 1'
#
loop_
_entity.id
_entity.type
_entity.pdbx_description
1 polymer ?
#
loop_
_entity_poly.entity_id
_entity_poly.type
_entity_poly.pdbx_seq_one_letter_code
_entity_poly.pdbx_strand_id
1 'polypeptide(L)'
;MIERPLTWDEIFEKLTEKQDLSDLQITWAMAQILDGLANNDQIKNFLLLLKAKGEKASEVRALVDVMYQRGIAIDIPDRAVDIVGTGGDGASTINISTTAAIITTAAGARTIKHGNRAASSKSGAADLLEALGIDISLGAEQIQECVRRIGIGFAFAPVFHPAMKNAASARRELATPTVFNILGPLANPAKPKAVAIGVARAELLELVATVLAERGCEGFIFRGDDGLDEIS
;
A
#
# COMPACT_ATOMS: atom_id res chain seq x y z
N MET A 1 29.06 -10.17 22.17
CA MET A 1 29.44 -9.23 21.11
C MET A 1 28.35 -8.19 21.03
N ILE A 2 28.67 -6.91 21.20
CA ILE A 2 27.68 -5.84 21.00
C ILE A 2 27.61 -5.62 19.49
N GLU A 3 26.50 -5.98 18.85
CA GLU A 3 26.28 -5.67 17.44
C GLU A 3 26.32 -4.15 17.26
N ARG A 4 27.13 -3.70 16.29
CA ARG A 4 27.20 -2.29 15.91
C ARG A 4 25.81 -1.87 15.40
N PRO A 5 25.25 -0.75 15.88
CA PRO A 5 23.95 -0.30 15.40
C PRO A 5 24.02 0.06 13.91
N LEU A 6 23.01 -0.37 13.15
CA LEU A 6 22.85 0.00 11.74
C LEU A 6 22.75 1.52 11.58
N THR A 7 23.30 2.03 10.47
CA THR A 7 23.27 3.45 10.14
C THR A 7 22.73 3.69 8.72
N TRP A 8 22.29 4.91 8.44
CA TRP A 8 21.85 5.30 7.10
C TRP A 8 22.98 5.23 6.07
N ASP A 9 24.22 5.53 6.46
CA ASP A 9 25.37 5.47 5.55
C ASP A 9 25.59 4.03 5.05
N GLU A 10 25.47 3.03 5.92
CA GLU A 10 25.57 1.61 5.55
C GLU A 10 24.45 1.18 4.59
N ILE A 11 23.23 1.72 4.77
CA ILE A 11 22.11 1.48 3.85
C ILE A 11 22.38 2.12 2.49
N PHE A 12 22.85 3.36 2.46
CA PHE A 12 23.09 4.10 1.22
C PHE A 12 24.26 3.54 0.42
N GLU A 13 25.34 3.11 1.08
CA GLU A 13 26.48 2.44 0.44
C GLU A 13 26.02 1.19 -0.32
N LYS A 14 25.29 0.29 0.35
CA LYS A 14 24.74 -0.91 -0.31
C LYS A 14 23.84 -0.60 -1.49
N LEU A 15 22.90 0.33 -1.33
CA LEU A 15 21.97 0.66 -2.42
C LEU A 15 22.70 1.32 -3.60
N THR A 16 23.74 2.11 -3.34
CA THR A 16 24.60 2.71 -4.37
C THR A 16 25.37 1.64 -5.15
N GLU A 17 25.84 0.61 -4.46
CA GLU A 17 26.46 -0.58 -5.06
C GLU A 17 25.46 -1.54 -5.72
N LYS A 18 24.17 -1.17 -5.77
CA LYS A 18 23.05 -1.97 -6.28
C LYS A 18 22.92 -3.34 -5.59
N GLN A 19 23.28 -3.41 -4.31
CA GLN A 19 23.13 -4.61 -3.51
C GLN A 19 21.79 -4.61 -2.78
N ASP A 20 21.17 -5.79 -2.72
CA ASP A 20 19.91 -5.98 -1.99
C ASP A 20 20.14 -5.82 -0.47
N LEU A 21 19.18 -5.17 0.18
CA LEU A 21 19.17 -5.02 1.63
C LEU A 21 18.71 -6.34 2.26
N SER A 22 19.33 -6.71 3.39
CA SER A 22 18.82 -7.81 4.20
C SER A 22 17.50 -7.44 4.87
N ASP A 23 16.72 -8.44 5.30
CA ASP A 23 15.48 -8.23 6.06
C ASP A 23 15.69 -7.32 7.27
N LEU A 24 16.81 -7.44 7.97
CA LEU A 24 17.18 -6.56 9.09
C LEU A 24 17.37 -5.10 8.64
N GLN A 25 18.10 -4.90 7.54
CA GLN A 25 18.44 -3.57 7.02
C GLN A 25 17.21 -2.82 6.50
N ILE A 26 16.37 -3.48 5.69
CA ILE A 26 15.16 -2.87 5.14
C ILE A 26 14.12 -2.60 6.24
N THR A 27 13.98 -3.51 7.21
CA THR A 27 13.11 -3.34 8.37
C THR A 27 13.56 -2.17 9.23
N TRP A 28 14.87 -2.07 9.50
CA TRP A 28 15.45 -0.96 10.24
C TRP A 28 15.17 0.37 9.53
N ALA A 29 15.44 0.47 8.22
CA ALA A 29 15.22 1.69 7.45
C ALA A 29 13.74 2.12 7.51
N MET A 30 12.81 1.20 7.26
CA MET A 30 11.38 1.52 7.32
C MET A 30 10.91 1.91 8.72
N ALA A 31 11.44 1.26 9.77
CA ALA A 31 11.17 1.64 11.15
C ALA A 31 11.63 3.07 11.45
N GLN A 32 12.85 3.45 11.06
CA GLN A 32 13.34 4.83 11.23
C GLN A 32 12.42 5.86 10.55
N ILE A 33 11.88 5.52 9.37
CA ILE A 33 10.95 6.39 8.63
C ILE A 33 9.61 6.49 9.37
N LEU A 34 8.99 5.35 9.70
CA LEU A 34 7.66 5.32 10.31
C LEU A 34 7.66 5.82 11.76
N ASP A 35 8.75 5.65 12.49
CA ASP A 35 8.89 6.09 13.88
C ASP A 35 9.29 7.58 13.97
N GLY A 36 9.49 8.26 12.82
CA GLY A 36 9.79 9.70 12.75
C GLY A 36 11.23 10.06 13.12
N LEU A 37 12.15 9.09 13.04
CA LEU A 37 13.57 9.26 13.38
C LEU A 37 14.42 9.65 12.16
N ALA A 38 13.94 9.35 10.95
CA ALA A 38 14.58 9.75 9.71
C ALA A 38 14.19 11.18 9.31
N ASN A 39 15.18 11.99 8.92
CA ASN A 39 14.91 13.31 8.36
C ASN A 39 14.48 13.22 6.87
N ASN A 40 13.93 14.30 6.31
CA ASN A 40 13.44 14.31 4.93
C ASN A 40 14.51 13.90 3.92
N ASP A 41 15.76 14.34 4.07
CA ASP A 41 16.82 14.03 3.10
C ASP A 41 17.22 12.55 3.14
N GLN A 42 17.26 11.93 4.34
CA GLN A 42 17.46 10.49 4.49
C GLN A 42 16.35 9.70 3.82
N ILE A 43 15.09 10.08 4.04
CA ILE A 43 13.93 9.44 3.42
C ILE A 43 14.04 9.56 1.88
N LYS A 44 14.30 10.78 1.38
CA LYS A 44 14.42 11.02 -0.07
C LYS A 44 15.54 10.19 -0.69
N ASN A 45 16.71 10.16 -0.06
CA ASN A 45 17.87 9.41 -0.57
C ASN A 45 17.59 7.91 -0.57
N PHE A 46 17.02 7.37 0.52
CA PHE A 46 16.61 5.97 0.60
C PHE A 46 15.67 5.59 -0.54
N LEU A 47 14.61 6.38 -0.76
CA LEU A 47 13.61 6.09 -1.77
C LEU A 47 14.16 6.14 -3.20
N LEU A 48 15.02 7.12 -3.49
CA LEU A 48 15.64 7.27 -4.79
C LEU A 48 16.65 6.16 -5.07
N LEU A 49 17.50 5.82 -4.09
CA LEU A 49 18.50 4.77 -4.23
C LEU A 49 17.86 3.38 -4.34
N LEU A 50 16.83 3.10 -3.54
CA LEU A 50 16.08 1.84 -3.62
C LEU A 50 15.40 1.68 -4.98
N LYS A 51 14.76 2.73 -5.49
CA LYS A 51 14.19 2.77 -6.84
C LYS A 51 15.26 2.58 -7.93
N ALA A 52 16.42 3.22 -7.79
CA ALA A 52 17.52 3.13 -8.77
C ALA A 52 18.19 1.74 -8.79
N LYS A 53 18.26 1.07 -7.63
CA LYS A 53 18.67 -0.34 -7.53
C LYS A 53 17.65 -1.26 -8.21
N GLY A 54 16.36 -0.96 -8.03
CA GLY A 54 15.25 -1.85 -8.34
C GLY A 54 14.87 -2.67 -7.11
N GLU A 55 13.62 -2.53 -6.68
CA GLU A 55 13.05 -3.19 -5.52
C GLU A 55 13.00 -4.72 -5.69
N LYS A 56 13.33 -5.48 -4.63
CA LYS A 56 13.10 -6.92 -4.57
C LYS A 56 11.83 -7.27 -3.80
N ALA A 57 11.23 -8.41 -4.14
CA ALA A 57 10.03 -8.89 -3.46
C ALA A 57 10.24 -9.06 -1.94
N SER A 58 11.40 -9.60 -1.52
CA SER A 58 11.76 -9.74 -0.10
C SER A 58 11.82 -8.39 0.63
N GLU A 59 12.42 -7.37 0.00
CA GLU A 59 12.49 -6.01 0.55
C GLU A 59 11.09 -5.41 0.69
N VAL A 60 10.26 -5.49 -0.35
CA VAL A 60 8.89 -4.97 -0.33
C VAL A 60 8.03 -5.69 0.71
N ARG A 61 8.17 -7.03 0.82
CA ARG A 61 7.49 -7.81 1.86
C ARG A 61 7.84 -7.31 3.26
N ALA A 62 9.13 -7.12 3.54
CA ALA A 62 9.58 -6.60 4.83
C ALA A 62 9.06 -5.18 5.10
N LEU A 63 9.02 -4.30 4.09
CA LEU A 63 8.40 -2.97 4.22
C LEU A 63 6.92 -3.06 4.61
N VAL A 64 6.17 -3.97 3.98
CA VAL A 64 4.75 -4.23 4.28
C VAL A 64 4.59 -4.80 5.69
N ASP A 65 5.47 -5.69 6.14
CA ASP A 65 5.45 -6.22 7.51
C ASP A 65 5.67 -5.11 8.55
N VAL A 66 6.59 -4.18 8.28
CA VAL A 66 6.79 -3.00 9.14
C VAL A 66 5.54 -2.11 9.17
N MET A 67 4.83 -1.94 8.05
CA MET A 67 3.54 -1.23 8.03
C MET A 67 2.50 -1.93 8.90
N TYR A 68 2.41 -3.26 8.87
CA TYR A 68 1.50 -3.99 9.74
C TYR A 68 1.84 -3.89 11.23
N GLN A 69 3.13 -3.85 11.58
CA GLN A 69 3.57 -3.69 12.96
C GLN A 69 3.20 -2.32 13.55
N ARG A 70 3.08 -1.28 12.70
CA ARG A 70 2.83 0.12 13.10
C ARG A 70 1.43 0.62 12.72
N GLY A 71 0.66 -0.20 12.02
CA GLY A 71 -0.70 0.07 11.62
C GLY A 71 -1.70 -0.40 12.66
N ILE A 72 -2.95 0.03 12.50
CA ILE A 72 -4.08 -0.45 13.29
C ILE A 72 -4.68 -1.65 12.54
N ALA A 73 -4.70 -2.82 13.17
CA ALA A 73 -5.26 -4.03 12.57
C ALA A 73 -6.80 -3.99 12.54
N ILE A 74 -7.39 -4.62 11.53
CA ILE A 74 -8.84 -4.87 11.47
C ILE A 74 -9.02 -6.39 11.41
N ASP A 75 -9.79 -6.95 12.33
CA ASP A 75 -10.05 -8.39 12.36
C ASP A 75 -11.26 -8.75 11.50
N ILE A 76 -11.02 -9.39 10.36
CA ILE A 76 -12.04 -9.95 9.47
C ILE A 76 -11.78 -11.45 9.35
N PRO A 77 -12.41 -12.30 10.19
CA PRO A 77 -12.09 -13.73 10.23
C PRO A 77 -12.59 -14.50 8.99
N ASP A 78 -13.61 -13.97 8.33
CA ASP A 78 -14.15 -14.54 7.10
C ASP A 78 -13.27 -14.21 5.88
N ARG A 79 -13.30 -15.09 4.86
CA ARG A 79 -12.64 -14.80 3.58
C ARG A 79 -13.25 -13.53 2.97
N ALA A 80 -12.40 -12.52 2.76
CA ALA A 80 -12.75 -11.24 2.13
C ALA A 80 -11.82 -10.91 0.97
N VAL A 81 -12.25 -9.99 0.11
CA VAL A 81 -11.48 -9.46 -1.03
C VAL A 81 -11.17 -7.97 -0.87
N ASP A 82 -9.98 -7.55 -1.27
CA ASP A 82 -9.68 -6.15 -1.57
C ASP A 82 -9.64 -5.92 -3.08
N ILE A 83 -10.19 -4.79 -3.52
CA ILE A 83 -10.18 -4.36 -4.92
C ILE A 83 -9.61 -2.95 -4.94
N VAL A 84 -8.38 -2.80 -5.41
CA VAL A 84 -7.61 -1.56 -5.25
C VAL A 84 -6.57 -1.41 -6.35
N GLY A 85 -6.24 -0.17 -6.71
CA GLY A 85 -5.17 0.13 -7.67
C GLY A 85 -4.01 0.83 -6.99
N THR A 86 -2.82 0.77 -7.60
CA THR A 86 -1.68 1.61 -7.19
C THR A 86 -1.93 3.10 -7.41
N GLY A 87 -2.88 3.43 -8.28
CA GLY A 87 -3.09 4.75 -8.84
C GLY A 87 -1.91 5.21 -9.70
N GLY A 88 -2.01 6.44 -10.19
CA GLY A 88 -0.93 7.09 -10.95
C GLY A 88 -0.84 6.68 -12.42
N ASP A 89 -1.92 6.13 -12.98
CA ASP A 89 -2.09 5.86 -14.42
C ASP A 89 -2.21 7.15 -15.26
N GLY A 90 -2.58 8.28 -14.64
CA GLY A 90 -2.77 9.57 -15.29
C GLY A 90 -4.07 9.70 -16.09
N ALA A 91 -4.92 8.68 -16.11
CA ALA A 91 -6.08 8.63 -16.99
C ALA A 91 -7.33 9.33 -16.42
N SER A 92 -7.33 9.66 -15.11
CA SER A 92 -8.45 10.36 -14.45
C SER A 92 -9.81 9.70 -14.71
N THR A 93 -9.83 8.37 -14.68
CA THR A 93 -11.03 7.55 -14.84
C THR A 93 -12.02 7.75 -13.69
N ILE A 94 -13.24 7.21 -13.84
CA ILE A 94 -14.16 7.07 -12.71
C ILE A 94 -13.56 6.13 -11.66
N ASN A 95 -14.09 6.11 -10.43
CA ASN A 95 -13.61 5.23 -9.36
C ASN A 95 -14.03 3.76 -9.56
N ILE A 96 -13.51 3.12 -10.63
CA ILE A 96 -13.84 1.76 -11.07
C ILE A 96 -13.68 0.76 -9.91
N SER A 97 -12.51 0.72 -9.26
CA SER A 97 -12.29 -0.17 -8.11
C SER A 97 -13.24 0.05 -6.91
N THR A 98 -13.81 1.25 -6.72
CA THR A 98 -14.82 1.48 -5.67
C THR A 98 -16.17 0.92 -6.08
N THR A 99 -16.58 1.17 -7.32
CA THR A 99 -17.82 0.58 -7.88
C THR A 99 -17.75 -0.94 -7.92
N ALA A 100 -16.61 -1.51 -8.32
CA ALA A 100 -16.38 -2.94 -8.34
C ALA A 100 -16.49 -3.57 -6.93
N ALA A 101 -15.98 -2.90 -5.88
CA ALA A 101 -16.13 -3.36 -4.49
C ALA A 101 -17.60 -3.45 -4.06
N ILE A 102 -18.42 -2.46 -4.44
CA ILE A 102 -19.86 -2.44 -4.14
C ILE A 102 -20.57 -3.58 -4.87
N ILE A 103 -20.33 -3.73 -6.18
CA ILE A 103 -20.95 -4.78 -7.00
C ILE A 103 -20.54 -6.18 -6.52
N THR A 104 -19.26 -6.37 -6.21
CA THR A 104 -18.73 -7.65 -5.69
C THR A 104 -19.39 -8.03 -4.36
N THR A 105 -19.63 -7.05 -3.49
CA THR A 105 -20.38 -7.27 -2.25
C THR A 105 -21.84 -7.62 -2.51
N ALA A 106 -22.49 -6.91 -3.43
CA ALA A 106 -23.87 -7.19 -3.83
C ALA A 106 -24.03 -8.59 -4.47
N ALA A 107 -22.97 -9.11 -5.10
CA ALA A 107 -22.91 -10.47 -5.63
C ALA A 107 -22.65 -11.56 -4.56
N GLY A 108 -22.49 -11.17 -3.28
CA GLY A 108 -22.42 -12.09 -2.14
C GLY A 108 -21.02 -12.30 -1.56
N ALA A 109 -19.98 -11.66 -2.11
CA ALA A 109 -18.66 -11.69 -1.49
C ALA A 109 -18.57 -10.70 -0.33
N ARG A 110 -17.59 -10.91 0.57
CA ARG A 110 -17.21 -9.90 1.57
C ARG A 110 -16.08 -9.06 1.03
N THR A 111 -16.17 -7.75 1.16
CA THR A 111 -15.16 -6.81 0.66
C THR A 111 -14.61 -5.97 1.79
N ILE A 112 -13.29 -5.85 1.87
CA ILE A 112 -12.62 -4.91 2.76
C ILE A 112 -11.69 -4.05 1.92
N LYS A 113 -12.20 -2.92 1.45
CA LYS A 113 -11.46 -2.05 0.53
C LYS A 113 -10.48 -1.20 1.32
N HIS A 114 -9.19 -1.26 0.97
CA HIS A 114 -8.23 -0.26 1.43
C HIS A 114 -8.19 0.90 0.44
N GLY A 115 -8.15 2.13 0.93
CA GLY A 115 -8.16 3.27 0.01
C GLY A 115 -7.72 4.57 0.64
N ASN A 116 -7.54 5.55 -0.22
CA ASN A 116 -7.10 6.89 0.15
C ASN A 116 -7.85 7.95 -0.69
N ARG A 117 -7.59 9.22 -0.36
CA ARG A 117 -7.94 10.36 -1.22
C ARG A 117 -7.08 10.36 -2.48
N ALA A 118 -7.55 11.07 -3.50
CA ALA A 118 -6.76 11.28 -4.71
C ALA A 118 -5.39 11.91 -4.38
N ALA A 119 -4.33 11.32 -4.92
CA ALA A 119 -3.00 11.95 -4.91
C ALA A 119 -2.77 12.83 -6.14
N SER A 120 -3.28 12.41 -7.30
CA SER A 120 -3.09 13.09 -8.60
C SER A 120 -4.35 13.14 -9.48
N SER A 121 -5.40 12.36 -9.19
CA SER A 121 -6.67 12.39 -9.91
C SER A 121 -7.62 13.46 -9.35
N LYS A 122 -8.78 13.66 -10.00
CA LYS A 122 -9.82 14.57 -9.51
C LYS A 122 -10.61 14.03 -8.31
N SER A 123 -10.67 12.70 -8.14
CA SER A 123 -11.45 12.03 -7.09
C SER A 123 -10.85 10.65 -6.78
N GLY A 124 -10.55 10.40 -5.51
CA GLY A 124 -10.13 9.10 -4.99
C GLY A 124 -11.31 8.29 -4.44
N ALA A 125 -11.02 7.09 -3.95
CA ALA A 125 -12.05 6.23 -3.34
C ALA A 125 -12.70 6.89 -2.12
N ALA A 126 -11.89 7.52 -1.26
CA ALA A 126 -12.36 8.23 -0.09
C ALA A 126 -13.26 9.42 -0.46
N ASP A 127 -12.87 10.20 -1.47
CA ASP A 127 -13.59 11.39 -1.91
C ASP A 127 -14.98 11.04 -2.47
N LEU A 128 -15.07 9.95 -3.25
CA LEU A 128 -16.36 9.43 -3.73
C LEU A 128 -17.25 8.95 -2.58
N LEU A 129 -16.72 8.17 -1.64
CA LEU A 129 -17.51 7.62 -0.54
C LEU A 129 -18.04 8.73 0.38
N GLU A 130 -17.25 9.75 0.67
CA GLU A 130 -17.72 10.93 1.41
C GLU A 130 -18.80 11.71 0.65
N ALA A 131 -18.66 11.87 -0.67
CA ALA A 131 -19.68 12.51 -1.50
C ALA A 131 -21.01 11.73 -1.51
N LEU A 132 -20.96 10.42 -1.27
CA LEU A 132 -22.13 9.55 -1.08
C LEU A 132 -22.68 9.57 0.36
N GLY A 133 -22.08 10.36 1.27
CA GLY A 133 -22.50 10.47 2.67
C GLY A 133 -22.00 9.33 3.57
N ILE A 134 -21.00 8.57 3.13
CA ILE A 134 -20.40 7.48 3.92
C ILE A 134 -19.32 8.07 4.81
N ASP A 135 -19.38 7.75 6.11
CA ASP A 135 -18.31 8.08 7.05
C ASP A 135 -17.09 7.17 6.79
N ILE A 136 -16.01 7.77 6.30
CA ILE A 136 -14.74 7.07 6.02
C ILE A 136 -13.79 7.06 7.22
N SER A 137 -14.16 7.71 8.33
CA SER A 137 -13.31 7.86 9.51
C SER A 137 -13.50 6.77 10.56
N LEU A 138 -14.31 5.75 10.24
CA LEU A 138 -14.62 4.63 11.13
C LEU A 138 -13.35 3.92 11.64
N GLY A 139 -13.38 3.56 12.93
CA GLY A 139 -12.35 2.74 13.56
C GLY A 139 -12.48 1.25 13.21
N ALA A 140 -11.49 0.46 13.63
CA ALA A 140 -11.41 -0.98 13.32
C ALA A 140 -12.66 -1.77 13.70
N GLU A 141 -13.17 -1.60 14.92
CA GLU A 141 -14.37 -2.32 15.41
C GLU A 141 -15.63 -1.96 14.60
N GLN A 142 -15.78 -0.69 14.23
CA GLN A 142 -16.92 -0.23 13.43
C GLN A 142 -16.86 -0.80 12.01
N ILE A 143 -15.68 -0.85 11.40
CA ILE A 143 -15.49 -1.47 10.08
C ILE A 143 -15.75 -2.97 10.15
N GLN A 144 -15.27 -3.67 11.18
CA GLN A 144 -15.54 -5.09 11.40
C GLN A 144 -17.06 -5.34 11.47
N GLU A 145 -17.80 -4.48 12.18
CA GLU A 145 -19.25 -4.57 12.25
C GLU A 145 -19.94 -4.28 10.92
N CYS A 146 -19.45 -3.31 10.12
CA CYS A 146 -19.92 -3.07 8.76
C CYS A 146 -19.76 -4.31 7.88
N VAL A 147 -18.56 -4.90 7.84
CA VAL A 147 -18.30 -6.12 7.05
C VAL A 147 -19.19 -7.26 7.52
N ARG A 148 -19.39 -7.43 8.83
CA ARG A 148 -20.25 -8.48 9.39
C ARG A 148 -21.72 -8.30 9.00
N ARG A 149 -22.23 -7.06 9.01
CA ARG A 149 -23.67 -6.78 8.78
C ARG A 149 -24.05 -6.62 7.33
N ILE A 150 -23.23 -5.92 6.55
CA ILE A 150 -23.55 -5.53 5.16
C ILE A 150 -22.54 -6.05 4.14
N GLY A 151 -21.53 -6.80 4.58
CA GLY A 151 -20.56 -7.45 3.71
C GLY A 151 -19.42 -6.56 3.21
N ILE A 152 -19.45 -5.25 3.46
CA ILE A 152 -18.43 -4.29 2.99
C ILE A 152 -17.91 -3.39 4.09
N GLY A 153 -16.60 -3.12 4.05
CA GLY A 153 -15.91 -2.14 4.86
C GLY A 153 -14.91 -1.32 4.03
N PHE A 154 -14.61 -0.10 4.49
CA PHE A 154 -13.61 0.77 3.88
C PHE A 154 -12.56 1.16 4.92
N ALA A 155 -11.33 0.68 4.72
CA ALA A 155 -10.18 1.05 5.54
C ALA A 155 -9.51 2.29 4.94
N PHE A 156 -9.74 3.45 5.56
CA PHE A 156 -9.12 4.70 5.11
C PHE A 156 -7.65 4.78 5.55
N ALA A 157 -6.73 4.79 4.59
CA ALA A 157 -5.29 4.64 4.86
C ALA A 157 -4.72 5.58 5.94
N PRO A 158 -5.06 6.89 6.02
CA PRO A 158 -4.57 7.76 7.09
C PRO A 158 -5.01 7.38 8.50
N VAL A 159 -6.16 6.69 8.65
CA VAL A 159 -6.63 6.18 9.94
C VAL A 159 -5.82 4.95 10.33
N PHE A 160 -5.61 4.02 9.39
CA PHE A 160 -5.01 2.71 9.70
C PHE A 160 -3.48 2.68 9.60
N HIS A 161 -2.86 3.66 8.93
CA HIS A 161 -1.41 3.79 8.79
C HIS A 161 -0.93 5.20 9.20
N PRO A 162 -1.21 5.65 10.44
CA PRO A 162 -0.95 7.03 10.85
C PRO A 162 0.54 7.42 10.79
N ALA A 163 1.44 6.46 10.99
CA ALA A 163 2.89 6.63 10.90
C ALA A 163 3.37 7.07 9.50
N MET A 164 2.58 6.81 8.46
CA MET A 164 2.92 7.21 7.08
C MET A 164 3.01 8.73 6.91
N LYS A 165 2.44 9.52 7.82
CA LYS A 165 2.59 10.98 7.83
C LYS A 165 4.06 11.42 7.92
N ASN A 166 4.91 10.61 8.55
CA ASN A 166 6.33 10.90 8.72
C ASN A 166 7.11 10.85 7.39
N ALA A 167 6.60 10.12 6.39
CA ALA A 167 7.17 10.09 5.04
C ALA A 167 6.51 11.11 4.08
N ALA A 168 5.44 11.81 4.50
CA ALA A 168 4.59 12.57 3.59
C ALA A 168 5.31 13.79 2.97
N SER A 169 6.12 14.52 3.76
CA SER A 169 6.86 15.70 3.27
C SER A 169 7.88 15.29 2.20
N ALA A 170 8.75 14.33 2.52
CA ALA A 170 9.76 13.81 1.60
C ALA A 170 9.13 13.31 0.29
N ARG A 171 8.03 12.55 0.36
CA ARG A 171 7.32 12.06 -0.84
C ARG A 171 6.74 13.18 -1.68
N ARG A 172 6.19 14.22 -1.05
CA ARG A 172 5.67 15.41 -1.76
C ARG A 172 6.78 16.20 -2.44
N GLU A 173 7.90 16.41 -1.74
CA GLU A 173 9.08 17.09 -2.28
C GLU A 173 9.71 16.34 -3.46
N LEU A 174 9.76 15.01 -3.41
CA LEU A 174 10.28 14.19 -4.51
C LEU A 174 9.45 14.27 -5.78
N ALA A 175 8.12 14.37 -5.64
CA ALA A 175 7.16 14.36 -6.75
C ALA A 175 7.40 13.23 -7.79
N THR A 176 7.99 12.11 -7.35
CA THR A 176 8.31 10.96 -8.22
C THR A 176 7.78 9.66 -7.61
N PRO A 177 7.27 8.70 -8.41
CA PRO A 177 6.83 7.42 -7.90
C PRO A 177 7.98 6.58 -7.33
N THR A 178 7.79 6.00 -6.15
CA THR A 178 8.78 5.15 -5.43
C THR A 178 8.10 3.88 -4.93
N VAL A 179 8.80 3.01 -4.19
CA VAL A 179 8.21 1.83 -3.55
C VAL A 179 6.94 2.15 -2.73
N PHE A 180 6.86 3.34 -2.13
CA PHE A 180 5.68 3.76 -1.36
C PHE A 180 4.39 3.86 -2.19
N ASN A 181 4.48 3.93 -3.52
CA ASN A 181 3.31 3.92 -4.39
C ASN A 181 2.66 2.52 -4.51
N ILE A 182 3.40 1.45 -4.25
CA ILE A 182 2.85 0.08 -4.26
C ILE A 182 2.54 -0.46 -2.86
N LEU A 183 3.06 0.19 -1.80
CA LEU A 183 2.78 -0.24 -0.42
C LEU A 183 1.31 -0.13 -0.03
N GLY A 184 0.56 0.86 -0.56
CA GLY A 184 -0.86 1.04 -0.26
C GLY A 184 -1.70 -0.20 -0.55
N PRO A 185 -1.74 -0.68 -1.81
CA PRO A 185 -2.42 -1.92 -2.18
C PRO A 185 -1.93 -3.17 -1.43
N LEU A 186 -0.66 -3.21 -1.05
CA LEU A 186 -0.07 -4.37 -0.37
C LEU A 186 -0.34 -4.39 1.15
N ALA A 187 -0.66 -3.25 1.77
CA ALA A 187 -0.74 -3.10 3.22
C ALA A 187 -2.17 -2.90 3.74
N ASN A 188 -3.18 -3.53 3.13
CA ASN A 188 -4.54 -3.50 3.69
C ASN A 188 -4.53 -4.04 5.14
N PRO A 189 -4.98 -3.26 6.14
CA PRO A 189 -4.87 -3.60 7.57
C PRO A 189 -5.67 -4.85 7.98
N ALA A 190 -6.62 -5.29 7.15
CA ALA A 190 -7.39 -6.52 7.37
C ALA A 190 -6.74 -7.77 6.78
N LYS A 191 -5.62 -7.64 6.05
CA LYS A 191 -4.88 -8.75 5.41
C LYS A 191 -5.81 -9.73 4.65
N PRO A 192 -6.66 -9.25 3.73
CA PRO A 192 -7.62 -10.10 3.06
C PRO A 192 -6.92 -11.21 2.25
N LYS A 193 -7.52 -12.41 2.29
CA LYS A 193 -7.00 -13.57 1.57
C LYS A 193 -7.09 -13.39 0.06
N ALA A 194 -8.15 -12.75 -0.43
CA ALA A 194 -8.36 -12.51 -1.85
C ALA A 194 -8.02 -11.06 -2.23
N VAL A 195 -7.45 -10.86 -3.42
CA VAL A 195 -7.07 -9.54 -3.94
C VAL A 195 -7.35 -9.40 -5.43
N ALA A 196 -7.73 -8.19 -5.84
CA ALA A 196 -7.80 -7.75 -7.22
C ALA A 196 -7.05 -6.42 -7.30
N ILE A 197 -5.78 -6.46 -7.71
CA ILE A 197 -4.89 -5.29 -7.66
C ILE A 197 -4.48 -4.82 -9.04
N GLY A 198 -4.85 -3.58 -9.32
CA GLY A 198 -4.37 -2.83 -10.48
C GLY A 198 -2.98 -2.26 -10.27
N VAL A 199 -2.11 -2.37 -11.27
CA VAL A 199 -0.75 -1.82 -11.25
C VAL A 199 -0.49 -0.98 -12.49
N ALA A 200 -0.38 0.34 -12.34
CA ALA A 200 -0.23 1.27 -13.48
C ALA A 200 1.11 1.09 -14.23
N ARG A 201 2.17 0.74 -13.50
CA ARG A 201 3.54 0.61 -14.03
C ARG A 201 3.85 -0.85 -14.35
N ALA A 202 4.06 -1.15 -15.64
CA ALA A 202 4.26 -2.52 -16.11
C ALA A 202 5.44 -3.23 -15.42
N GLU A 203 6.51 -2.50 -15.13
CA GLU A 203 7.71 -3.01 -14.47
C GLU A 203 7.48 -3.43 -13.01
N LEU A 204 6.37 -3.01 -12.38
CA LEU A 204 6.03 -3.39 -11.00
C LEU A 204 5.06 -4.56 -10.92
N LEU A 205 4.49 -5.01 -12.06
CA LEU A 205 3.44 -6.03 -12.09
C LEU A 205 3.91 -7.36 -11.47
N GLU A 206 5.06 -7.85 -11.92
CA GLU A 206 5.65 -9.10 -11.43
C GLU A 206 6.07 -8.99 -9.96
N LEU A 207 6.62 -7.84 -9.55
CA LEU A 207 7.01 -7.58 -8.17
C LEU A 207 5.80 -7.64 -7.22
N VAL A 208 4.72 -6.95 -7.56
CA VAL A 208 3.47 -6.95 -6.78
C VAL A 208 2.88 -8.36 -6.70
N ALA A 209 2.84 -9.08 -7.83
CA ALA A 209 2.35 -10.45 -7.87
C ALA A 209 3.18 -11.41 -6.99
N THR A 210 4.50 -11.29 -7.04
CA THR A 210 5.41 -12.13 -6.24
C THR A 210 5.20 -11.87 -4.75
N VAL A 211 5.13 -10.61 -4.32
CA VAL A 211 4.92 -10.25 -2.90
C VAL A 211 3.60 -10.82 -2.38
N LEU A 212 2.52 -10.75 -3.16
CA LEU A 212 1.22 -11.26 -2.75
C LEU A 212 1.17 -12.78 -2.74
N ALA A 213 1.81 -13.43 -3.71
CA ALA A 213 1.94 -14.89 -3.76
C ALA A 213 2.71 -15.44 -2.55
N GLU A 214 3.86 -14.83 -2.20
CA GLU A 214 4.65 -15.20 -1.01
C GLU A 214 3.87 -15.01 0.30
N ARG A 215 2.98 -14.02 0.35
CA ARG A 215 2.07 -13.79 1.48
C ARG A 215 0.86 -14.71 1.48
N GLY A 216 0.73 -15.57 0.46
CA GLY A 216 -0.35 -16.53 0.33
C GLY A 216 -1.69 -15.93 -0.07
N CYS A 217 -1.70 -14.75 -0.72
CA CYS A 217 -2.92 -14.17 -1.28
C CYS A 217 -3.37 -14.94 -2.54
N GLU A 218 -4.67 -14.92 -2.79
CA GLU A 218 -5.32 -15.48 -3.98
C GLU A 218 -5.87 -14.32 -4.83
N GLY A 219 -5.77 -14.40 -6.16
CA GLY A 219 -6.50 -13.48 -7.04
C GLY A 219 -5.69 -12.94 -8.20
N PHE A 220 -6.01 -11.73 -8.64
CA PHE A 220 -5.54 -11.17 -9.91
C PHE A 220 -4.75 -9.89 -9.71
N ILE A 221 -3.60 -9.83 -10.37
CA ILE A 221 -2.80 -8.62 -10.52
C ILE A 221 -2.83 -8.26 -11.99
N PHE A 222 -3.29 -7.05 -12.31
CA PHE A 222 -3.59 -6.68 -13.68
C PHE A 222 -3.15 -5.26 -14.00
N ARG A 223 -3.02 -5.02 -15.29
CA ARG A 223 -2.78 -3.73 -15.92
C ARG A 223 -3.49 -3.75 -17.26
N GLY A 224 -4.25 -2.71 -17.57
CA GLY A 224 -4.84 -2.53 -18.89
C GLY A 224 -3.77 -2.38 -19.97
N ASP A 225 -4.05 -2.82 -21.19
CA ASP A 225 -3.13 -2.65 -22.32
C ASP A 225 -2.91 -1.16 -22.66
N ASP A 226 -3.89 -0.33 -22.33
CA ASP A 226 -3.86 1.14 -22.38
C ASP A 226 -3.05 1.79 -21.23
N GLY A 227 -2.59 0.98 -20.28
CA GLY A 227 -1.78 1.41 -19.14
C GLY A 227 -2.55 1.77 -17.88
N LEU A 228 -3.86 1.57 -17.87
CA LEU A 228 -4.68 1.72 -16.67
C LEU A 228 -4.30 0.70 -15.59
N ASP A 229 -4.47 1.08 -14.33
CA ASP A 229 -4.49 0.15 -13.21
C ASP A 229 -5.90 -0.46 -13.00
N GLU A 230 -6.62 -0.67 -14.09
CA GLU A 230 -7.97 -1.25 -14.15
C GLU A 230 -8.01 -2.23 -15.34
N ILE A 231 -8.98 -3.15 -15.37
CA ILE A 231 -9.14 -4.07 -16.51
C ILE A 231 -9.78 -3.31 -17.68
N SER A 232 -9.12 -3.30 -18.85
CA SER A 232 -9.52 -2.60 -20.09
C SER A 232 -9.70 -3.56 -21.26
#